data_AF-A0A2E8EV45-F1
#
_entry.id   AF-A0A2E8EV45-F1
#
_cell.length_a   1.000
_cell.length_b   1.000
_cell.length_c   1.000
_cell.angle_alpha   90.00
_cell.angle_beta   90.00
_cell.angle_gamma   90.00
#
_symmetry.space_group_name_H-M   'P 1'
#
loop_
_entity.id
_entity.type
_entity.pdbx_description
1 polymer ?
#
loop_
_entity_poly.entity_id
_entity_poly.type
_entity_poly.pdbx_seq_one_letter_code
_entity_poly.pdbx_strand_id
1 'polypeptide(L)'
;MAFLKAIQFCPHRKIVIPVMPGEELVMPDNDKIVFTGDLSFISLPDIFQTLGGINSTGILRMKCKYAPNPGQIYFVNGNPINASVGPLNGLDAVYDMFGWTEGNVEFHREDVGVQPVINNSRMEIVLEAMRLLDEGEIKKIGSASDQTIRSCRDESLIIRRPIVDSLTIVEHENFTDGRAVVREGGHGDWMWVVLEGVVRISKKTPKGDITMARLGEGCFIGNLAAFTIHRRGRNATGIIEGKAKLGVLDFQSLSDEFGFLSNELKGLLLSLDGRLRKISDRVVDIYSKKDTTNQLINKKAILIKEGSSSKETSVITKGEAYVVRRMKKGYLLLMTLGEGDVFGNVPFLEVGHEPRKAAILASEDLKVDKLDLKSIHEEYNQLSGTMKGLIEGVALGISLTTLRASQLKIKYSTAD
;
A
#
# COMPACT_ATOMS: atom_id res chain seq x y z
N MET A 1 -33.91 -36.42 9.87
CA MET A 1 -33.57 -37.64 9.10
C MET A 1 -33.49 -37.23 7.64
N ALA A 2 -32.30 -37.11 7.04
CA ALA A 2 -31.54 -38.21 6.43
C ALA A 2 -32.32 -38.78 5.22
N PHE A 3 -31.86 -38.88 3.97
CA PHE A 3 -30.56 -39.03 3.30
C PHE A 3 -30.83 -38.80 1.77
N LEU A 4 -29.99 -38.16 0.95
CA LEU A 4 -28.74 -38.64 0.29
C LEU A 4 -28.94 -39.58 -0.92
N LYS A 5 -28.18 -39.29 -2.00
CA LYS A 5 -27.85 -40.04 -3.26
C LYS A 5 -28.55 -39.52 -4.54
N ALA A 6 -27.90 -39.34 -5.69
CA ALA A 6 -26.51 -39.59 -6.09
C ALA A 6 -26.13 -38.74 -7.32
N ILE A 7 -24.83 -38.47 -7.38
CA ILE A 7 -24.04 -37.96 -8.50
C ILE A 7 -24.18 -38.89 -9.72
N GLN A 8 -24.35 -38.32 -10.92
CA GLN A 8 -23.93 -38.97 -12.15
C GLN A 8 -23.14 -37.99 -13.01
N PHE A 9 -21.83 -38.27 -13.06
CA PHE A 9 -20.84 -37.68 -13.96
C PHE A 9 -21.22 -37.90 -15.43
N CYS A 10 -21.03 -36.89 -16.27
CA CYS A 10 -20.93 -37.06 -17.71
C CYS A 10 -19.88 -36.07 -18.27
N PRO A 11 -18.65 -36.51 -18.62
CA PRO A 11 -17.65 -35.66 -19.22
C PRO A 11 -17.86 -35.57 -20.74
N HIS A 12 -17.62 -34.38 -21.31
CA HIS A 12 -17.66 -34.05 -22.74
C HIS A 12 -19.04 -33.80 -23.38
N ARG A 13 -19.58 -32.61 -23.19
CA ARG A 13 -20.27 -31.88 -24.26
C ARG A 13 -19.75 -30.45 -24.34
N LYS A 14 -19.05 -30.13 -25.42
CA LYS A 14 -18.79 -28.75 -25.86
C LYS A 14 -20.15 -28.09 -26.10
N ILE A 15 -20.50 -27.11 -25.29
CA ILE A 15 -21.61 -26.20 -25.59
C ILE A 15 -21.02 -25.17 -26.56
N VAL A 16 -21.39 -25.24 -27.83
CA VAL A 16 -21.11 -24.21 -28.83
C VAL A 16 -22.24 -23.17 -28.71
N ILE A 17 -21.92 -21.98 -28.22
CA ILE A 17 -22.84 -20.83 -28.24
C ILE A 17 -22.53 -20.03 -29.52
N PRO A 18 -23.51 -19.73 -30.38
CA PRO A 18 -23.28 -18.93 -31.58
C PRO A 18 -23.13 -17.45 -31.19
N VAL A 19 -22.01 -16.85 -31.59
CA VAL A 19 -21.79 -15.39 -31.47
C VAL A 19 -22.41 -14.74 -32.71
N MET A 20 -23.38 -13.83 -32.50
CA MET A 20 -23.85 -12.93 -33.57
C MET A 20 -22.88 -11.75 -33.70
N PRO A 21 -22.53 -11.31 -34.92
CA PRO A 21 -21.56 -10.24 -35.12
C PRO A 21 -22.24 -8.87 -35.14
N GLY A 22 -21.54 -7.87 -34.59
CA GLY A 22 -21.78 -6.46 -34.89
C GLY A 22 -22.37 -5.65 -33.76
N GLU A 23 -21.55 -5.28 -32.79
CA GLU A 23 -21.54 -3.96 -32.15
C GLU A 23 -20.13 -3.78 -31.55
N GLU A 24 -19.32 -2.93 -32.19
CA GLU A 24 -18.01 -2.53 -31.66
C GLU A 24 -18.24 -1.69 -30.41
N LEU A 25 -17.98 -2.30 -29.24
CA LEU A 25 -17.88 -1.56 -28.00
C LEU A 25 -16.55 -0.78 -28.05
N VAL A 26 -16.60 0.49 -28.41
CA VAL A 26 -15.45 1.39 -28.29
C VAL A 26 -15.19 1.60 -26.80
N MET A 27 -14.23 0.84 -26.28
CA MET A 27 -13.67 1.03 -24.94
C MET A 27 -12.86 2.35 -24.96
N PRO A 28 -13.04 3.27 -24.00
CA PRO A 28 -12.13 4.39 -23.86
C PRO A 28 -10.72 3.86 -23.54
N ASP A 29 -9.71 4.48 -24.13
CA ASP A 29 -8.28 4.12 -24.08
C ASP A 29 -7.74 4.21 -22.62
N ASN A 30 -8.00 3.16 -21.84
CA ASN A 30 -7.75 3.10 -20.38
C ASN A 30 -6.38 2.48 -20.03
N ASP A 31 -5.62 2.05 -21.04
CA ASP A 31 -4.35 1.31 -20.88
C ASP A 31 -3.14 2.19 -20.52
N LYS A 32 -3.31 3.52 -20.43
CA LYS A 32 -2.21 4.47 -20.12
C LYS A 32 -2.34 5.15 -18.76
N ILE A 33 -3.44 4.95 -18.05
CA ILE A 33 -3.68 5.57 -16.75
C ILE A 33 -2.97 4.76 -15.67
N VAL A 34 -1.92 5.33 -15.08
CA VAL A 34 -1.07 4.64 -14.09
C VAL A 34 -1.43 5.05 -12.65
N PHE A 35 -2.04 6.22 -12.46
CA PHE A 35 -2.47 6.69 -11.14
C PHE A 35 -3.70 7.59 -11.27
N THR A 36 -4.72 7.38 -10.44
CA THR A 36 -5.88 8.27 -10.31
C THR A 36 -6.15 8.55 -8.83
N GLY A 37 -6.65 9.74 -8.53
CA GLY A 37 -6.90 10.16 -7.15
C GLY A 37 -7.75 11.41 -7.06
N ASP A 38 -7.97 11.89 -5.84
CA ASP A 38 -8.66 13.15 -5.56
C ASP A 38 -7.82 13.96 -4.55
N LEU A 39 -7.63 15.25 -4.84
CA LEU A 39 -6.80 16.20 -4.09
C LEU A 39 -7.31 16.45 -2.66
N SER A 40 -8.59 16.16 -2.40
CA SER A 40 -9.12 16.16 -1.04
C SER A 40 -8.54 15.04 -0.16
N PHE A 41 -7.93 14.02 -0.77
CA PHE A 41 -7.36 12.86 -0.08
C PHE A 41 -5.85 12.73 -0.21
N ILE A 42 -5.28 13.05 -1.38
CA ILE A 42 -3.83 13.04 -1.62
C ILE A 42 -3.37 14.41 -2.08
N SER A 43 -2.52 15.05 -1.27
CA SER A 43 -2.01 16.37 -1.58
C SER A 43 -1.09 16.32 -2.80
N LEU A 44 -1.04 17.40 -3.58
CA LEU A 44 -0.09 17.52 -4.69
C LEU A 44 1.39 17.27 -4.28
N PRO A 45 1.87 17.71 -3.09
CA PRO A 45 3.17 17.31 -2.56
C PRO A 45 3.40 15.79 -2.48
N ASP A 46 2.38 15.03 -2.03
CA ASP A 46 2.48 13.58 -1.89
C ASP A 46 2.49 12.89 -3.26
N ILE A 47 1.73 13.42 -4.22
CA ILE A 47 1.76 12.97 -5.62
C ILE A 47 3.16 13.19 -6.21
N PHE A 48 3.76 14.37 -6.01
CA PHE A 48 5.12 14.67 -6.45
C PHE A 48 6.14 13.69 -5.86
N GLN A 49 6.06 13.41 -4.56
CA GLN A 49 6.93 12.43 -3.90
C GLN A 49 6.74 11.02 -4.46
N THR A 50 5.48 10.63 -4.71
CA THR A 50 5.13 9.31 -5.24
C THR A 50 5.66 9.11 -6.65
N LEU A 51 5.28 9.98 -7.60
CA LEU A 51 5.75 9.94 -9.00
C LEU A 51 7.27 10.04 -9.09
N GLY A 52 7.85 10.83 -8.18
CA GLY A 52 9.28 10.99 -8.02
C GLY A 52 10.02 9.75 -7.53
N GLY A 53 9.40 8.95 -6.65
CA GLY A 53 9.98 7.72 -6.12
C GLY A 53 9.99 6.57 -7.12
N ILE A 54 9.03 6.56 -8.05
CA ILE A 54 8.92 5.56 -9.13
C ILE A 54 9.52 6.04 -10.47
N ASN A 55 10.26 7.16 -10.46
CA ASN A 55 10.88 7.79 -11.64
C ASN A 55 9.93 7.88 -12.85
N SER A 56 8.65 8.18 -12.62
CA SER A 56 7.66 8.12 -13.69
C SER A 56 7.78 9.29 -14.67
N THR A 57 7.72 8.96 -15.96
CA THR A 57 7.57 9.91 -17.06
C THR A 57 6.13 9.87 -17.53
N GLY A 58 5.52 11.04 -17.74
CA GLY A 58 4.11 11.14 -18.11
C GLY A 58 3.47 12.47 -17.72
N ILE A 59 2.15 12.54 -17.85
CA ILE A 59 1.38 13.78 -17.66
C ILE A 59 0.39 13.59 -16.51
N LEU A 60 0.52 14.41 -15.47
CA LEU A 60 -0.45 14.54 -14.40
C LEU A 60 -1.50 15.57 -14.80
N ARG A 61 -2.74 15.14 -14.96
CA ARG A 61 -3.89 15.98 -15.30
C ARG A 61 -4.74 16.18 -14.06
N MET A 62 -5.15 17.40 -13.81
CA MET A 62 -5.89 17.81 -12.62
C MET A 62 -7.15 18.56 -13.03
N LYS A 63 -8.30 18.24 -12.41
CA LYS A 63 -9.58 18.91 -12.66
C LYS A 63 -10.24 19.24 -11.33
N CYS A 64 -10.50 20.51 -11.07
CA CYS A 64 -11.23 20.97 -9.89
C CYS A 64 -12.53 21.66 -10.32
N LYS A 65 -13.65 21.36 -9.64
CA LYS A 65 -14.96 22.00 -9.89
C LYS A 65 -14.99 23.49 -9.51
N TYR A 66 -14.02 23.94 -8.71
CA TYR A 66 -13.85 25.32 -8.29
C TYR A 66 -12.76 26.08 -9.07
N ALA A 67 -12.00 25.39 -9.91
CA ALA A 67 -11.03 26.00 -10.81
C ALA A 67 -11.62 26.07 -12.23
N PRO A 68 -11.55 27.23 -12.91
CA PRO A 68 -12.17 27.41 -14.23
C PRO A 68 -11.48 26.61 -15.34
N ASN A 69 -10.20 26.28 -15.18
CA ASN A 69 -9.40 25.58 -16.18
C ASN A 69 -8.78 24.30 -15.58
N PRO A 70 -8.71 23.20 -16.35
CA PRO A 70 -7.94 22.02 -15.93
C PRO A 70 -6.45 22.34 -15.89
N GLY A 71 -5.75 21.66 -14.98
CA GLY A 71 -4.31 21.77 -14.81
C GLY A 71 -3.57 20.56 -15.38
N GLN A 72 -2.35 20.78 -15.84
CA GLN A 72 -1.46 19.70 -16.32
C GLN A 72 -0.03 19.93 -15.81
N ILE A 73 0.63 18.85 -15.39
CA ILE A 73 2.04 18.85 -14.99
C ILE A 73 2.75 17.73 -15.73
N TYR A 74 3.84 18.06 -16.40
CA TYR A 74 4.60 17.16 -17.25
C TYR A 74 5.83 16.67 -16.48
N PHE A 75 5.98 15.36 -16.35
CA PHE A 75 7.07 14.73 -15.62
C PHE A 75 7.99 13.95 -16.56
N VAL A 76 9.30 14.06 -16.34
CA VAL A 76 10.33 13.20 -16.95
C VAL A 76 11.21 12.64 -15.84
N ASN A 77 11.32 11.31 -15.78
CA ASN A 77 12.07 10.59 -14.75
C ASN A 77 11.70 11.05 -13.33
N GLY A 78 10.41 11.28 -13.08
CA GLY A 78 9.88 11.71 -11.78
C GLY A 78 10.14 13.18 -11.43
N ASN A 79 10.68 13.99 -12.33
CA ASN A 79 10.87 15.43 -12.13
C ASN A 79 9.89 16.24 -12.99
N PRO A 80 9.23 17.26 -12.43
CA PRO A 80 8.36 18.14 -13.20
C PRO A 80 9.23 19.02 -14.13
N ILE A 81 8.94 19.01 -15.42
CA ILE A 81 9.69 19.79 -16.42
C ILE A 81 8.88 20.98 -16.96
N ASN A 82 7.56 20.91 -16.86
CA ASN A 82 6.64 21.96 -17.30
C ASN A 82 5.27 21.78 -16.62
N ALA A 83 4.44 22.81 -16.61
CA ALA A 83 3.05 22.75 -16.16
C ALA A 83 2.21 23.86 -16.80
N SER A 84 0.89 23.68 -16.85
CA SER A 84 -0.05 24.68 -17.37
C SER A 84 -1.41 24.63 -16.65
N VAL A 85 -1.98 25.81 -16.39
CA VAL A 85 -3.35 26.00 -15.87
C VAL A 85 -3.91 27.29 -16.46
N GLY A 86 -4.82 27.19 -17.43
CA GLY A 86 -5.35 28.39 -18.11
C GLY A 86 -4.22 29.27 -18.68
N PRO A 87 -4.08 30.54 -18.27
CA PRO A 87 -3.00 31.41 -18.73
C PRO A 87 -1.64 31.19 -18.03
N LEU A 88 -1.60 30.44 -16.92
CA LEU A 88 -0.38 30.20 -16.14
C LEU A 88 0.43 29.06 -16.75
N ASN A 89 1.76 29.20 -16.73
CA ASN A 89 2.70 28.21 -17.25
C ASN A 89 3.89 28.02 -16.30
N GLY A 90 4.59 26.89 -16.40
CA GLY A 90 5.80 26.62 -15.62
C GLY A 90 5.53 26.57 -14.11
N LEU A 91 6.40 27.16 -13.31
CA LEU A 91 6.29 27.12 -11.84
C LEU A 91 5.02 27.80 -11.32
N ASP A 92 4.57 28.89 -11.94
CA ASP A 92 3.38 29.62 -11.50
C ASP A 92 2.13 28.74 -11.59
N ALA A 93 2.04 27.91 -12.64
CA ALA A 93 0.98 26.92 -12.78
C ALA A 93 1.08 25.82 -11.71
N VAL A 94 2.30 25.37 -11.38
CA VAL A 94 2.51 24.40 -10.30
C VAL A 94 2.04 24.99 -8.97
N TYR A 95 2.48 26.20 -8.61
CA TYR A 95 2.11 26.83 -7.35
C TYR A 95 0.61 27.10 -7.24
N ASP A 96 -0.06 27.49 -8.32
CA ASP A 96 -1.53 27.59 -8.34
C ASP A 96 -2.19 26.24 -8.00
N MET A 97 -1.75 25.14 -8.64
CA MET A 97 -2.29 23.80 -8.38
C MET A 97 -2.01 23.27 -6.97
N PHE A 98 -0.96 23.75 -6.30
CA PHE A 98 -0.72 23.44 -4.87
C PHE A 98 -1.80 24.04 -3.96
N GLY A 99 -2.49 25.09 -4.40
CA GLY A 99 -3.63 25.68 -3.71
C GLY A 99 -4.93 24.90 -3.83
N TRP A 100 -5.01 23.89 -4.71
CA TRP A 100 -6.25 23.16 -4.95
C TRP A 100 -6.46 22.11 -3.85
N THR A 101 -7.47 22.32 -3.01
CA THR A 101 -7.76 21.42 -1.87
C THR A 101 -8.76 20.32 -2.22
N GLU A 102 -9.35 20.36 -3.42
CA GLU A 102 -10.29 19.39 -3.96
C GLU A 102 -10.08 19.25 -5.47
N GLY A 103 -10.34 18.07 -6.04
CA GLY A 103 -10.30 17.88 -7.49
C GLY A 103 -9.75 16.51 -7.90
N ASN A 104 -10.16 16.01 -9.06
CA ASN A 104 -9.71 14.74 -9.59
C ASN A 104 -8.33 14.88 -10.22
N VAL A 105 -7.47 13.89 -9.99
CA VAL A 105 -6.16 13.78 -10.60
C VAL A 105 -6.01 12.46 -11.34
N GLU A 106 -5.36 12.51 -12.49
CA GLU A 106 -5.06 11.35 -13.31
C GLU A 106 -3.64 11.51 -13.87
N PHE A 107 -2.80 10.50 -13.67
CA PHE A 107 -1.47 10.44 -14.26
C PHE A 107 -1.46 9.41 -15.39
N HIS A 108 -1.11 9.90 -16.57
CA HIS A 108 -1.02 9.12 -17.80
C HIS A 108 0.46 8.91 -18.11
N ARG A 109 0.88 7.65 -18.24
CA ARG A 109 2.25 7.35 -18.68
C ARG A 109 2.30 7.45 -20.19
N GLU A 110 2.88 8.53 -20.67
CA GLU A 110 2.97 8.86 -22.09
C GLU A 110 4.26 9.63 -22.38
N ASP A 111 4.67 9.67 -23.65
CA ASP A 111 5.86 10.40 -24.08
C ASP A 111 5.64 11.90 -23.91
N VAL A 112 6.55 12.54 -23.17
CA VAL A 112 6.46 13.95 -22.83
C VAL A 112 7.28 14.76 -23.83
N GLY A 113 6.61 15.30 -24.85
CA GLY A 113 7.22 16.09 -25.93
C GLY A 113 7.26 17.62 -25.69
N VAL A 114 7.10 18.09 -24.45
CA VAL A 114 7.08 19.53 -24.14
C VAL A 114 8.48 20.05 -23.83
N GLN A 115 8.74 21.34 -24.12
CA GLN A 115 10.01 21.96 -23.74
C GLN A 115 10.12 22.11 -22.21
N PRO A 116 11.26 21.73 -21.61
CA PRO A 116 11.50 21.96 -20.19
C PRO A 116 11.62 23.47 -19.90
N VAL A 117 10.77 23.97 -19.01
CA VAL A 117 10.80 25.36 -18.52
C VAL A 117 11.00 25.43 -17.01
N ILE A 118 10.78 24.32 -16.30
CA ILE A 118 11.03 24.15 -14.88
C ILE A 118 12.40 23.49 -14.71
N ASN A 119 13.36 24.22 -14.14
CA ASN A 119 14.72 23.73 -13.90
C ASN A 119 14.99 23.41 -12.41
N ASN A 120 14.07 23.80 -11.53
CA ASN A 120 14.19 23.61 -10.09
C ASN A 120 14.03 22.13 -9.72
N SER A 121 14.69 21.72 -8.64
CA SER A 121 14.53 20.35 -8.18
C SER A 121 13.13 20.12 -7.63
N ARG A 122 12.60 18.89 -7.76
CA ARG A 122 11.30 18.51 -7.19
C ARG A 122 11.17 18.90 -5.70
N MET A 123 12.24 18.73 -4.93
CA MET A 123 12.23 19.05 -3.50
C MET A 123 12.17 20.55 -3.24
N GLU A 124 12.88 21.35 -4.04
CA GLU A 124 12.85 22.81 -3.98
C GLU A 124 11.46 23.35 -4.28
N ILE A 125 10.80 22.82 -5.31
CA ILE A 125 9.42 23.17 -5.68
C ILE A 125 8.44 22.85 -4.55
N VAL A 126 8.54 21.66 -3.97
CA VAL A 126 7.65 21.24 -2.87
C VAL A 126 7.86 22.11 -1.62
N LEU A 127 9.11 22.38 -1.24
CA LEU A 127 9.41 23.19 -0.06
C LEU A 127 8.94 24.63 -0.24
N GLU A 128 9.18 25.23 -1.41
CA GLU A 128 8.78 26.60 -1.70
C GLU A 128 7.25 26.72 -1.81
N ALA A 129 6.57 25.78 -2.46
CA ALA A 129 5.11 25.79 -2.54
C ALA A 129 4.45 25.65 -1.16
N MET A 130 5.01 24.83 -0.26
CA MET A 130 4.51 24.70 1.12
C MET A 130 4.76 25.98 1.92
N ARG A 131 5.91 26.63 1.74
CA ARG A 131 6.20 27.94 2.35
C ARG A 131 5.19 29.00 1.91
N LEU A 132 4.94 29.11 0.60
CA LEU A 132 3.98 30.06 0.02
C LEU A 132 2.52 29.78 0.44
N LEU A 133 2.15 28.50 0.65
CA LEU A 133 0.85 28.11 1.20
C LEU A 133 0.68 28.51 2.67
N ASP A 134 1.72 28.36 3.48
CA ASP A 134 1.70 28.71 4.91
C ASP A 134 1.70 30.23 5.12
N GLU A 135 2.37 30.98 4.23
CA GLU A 135 2.36 32.44 4.20
C GLU A 135 1.09 33.05 3.58
N GLY A 136 0.25 32.23 2.95
CA GLY A 136 -1.02 32.66 2.36
C GLY A 136 -0.90 33.31 0.97
N GLU A 137 0.27 33.24 0.35
CA GLU A 137 0.55 33.75 -1.00
C GLU A 137 -0.08 32.86 -2.10
N ILE A 138 -0.25 31.55 -1.83
CA ILE A 138 -1.03 30.65 -2.68
C ILE A 138 -2.49 30.62 -2.22
N LYS A 139 -3.39 31.00 -3.12
CA LYS A 139 -4.83 31.01 -2.86
C LYS A 139 -5.38 29.58 -2.77
N LYS A 140 -6.02 29.24 -1.64
CA LYS A 140 -6.70 27.95 -1.47
C LYS A 140 -8.03 27.93 -2.23
N ILE A 141 -8.22 26.91 -3.07
CA ILE A 141 -9.41 26.72 -3.92
C ILE A 141 -10.12 25.41 -3.51
N GLY A 142 -11.31 25.53 -2.91
CA GLY A 142 -12.12 24.43 -2.37
C GLY A 142 -13.40 24.90 -1.66
N SER A 143 -14.22 23.97 -1.16
CA SER A 143 -15.47 24.30 -0.43
C SER A 143 -15.17 25.07 0.86
N ALA A 144 -15.47 26.36 0.89
CA ALA A 144 -15.47 27.16 2.10
C ALA A 144 -16.68 26.79 2.99
N SER A 145 -16.54 25.75 3.82
CA SER A 145 -17.51 25.47 4.88
C SER A 145 -16.86 24.78 6.10
N ASP A 146 -16.75 25.60 7.15
CA ASP A 146 -16.86 25.29 8.58
C ASP A 146 -15.83 24.43 9.33
N GLN A 147 -15.10 25.16 10.19
CA GLN A 147 -14.38 24.74 11.40
C GLN A 147 -15.31 24.20 12.52
N THR A 148 -16.43 23.56 12.17
CA THR A 148 -17.38 23.04 13.18
C THR A 148 -17.16 21.54 13.33
N ILE A 149 -16.77 21.16 14.55
CA ILE A 149 -16.56 19.81 15.08
C ILE A 149 -17.43 18.75 14.35
N ARG A 150 -16.88 18.17 13.28
CA ARG A 150 -17.40 16.93 12.67
C ARG A 150 -16.75 15.77 13.41
N SER A 151 -17.57 15.07 14.19
CA SER A 151 -17.25 13.79 14.81
C SER A 151 -16.51 12.88 13.83
N CYS A 152 -15.35 12.38 14.26
CA CYS A 152 -14.43 11.53 13.50
C CYS A 152 -15.14 10.44 12.68
N ARG A 153 -15.35 10.67 11.38
CA ARG A 153 -15.40 9.58 10.40
C ARG A 153 -13.95 9.34 9.99
N ASP A 154 -13.45 8.14 10.23
CA ASP A 154 -12.08 7.74 9.88
C ASP A 154 -11.98 7.68 8.34
N GLU A 155 -11.60 8.80 7.71
CA GLU A 155 -11.40 8.97 6.27
C GLU A 155 -10.07 8.34 5.82
N SER A 156 -9.87 7.05 6.09
CA SER A 156 -8.73 6.30 5.54
C SER A 156 -8.81 6.20 4.00
N LEU A 157 -7.67 6.45 3.35
CA LEU A 157 -7.38 6.26 1.93
C LEU A 157 -7.86 4.89 1.40
N ILE A 158 -8.41 4.86 0.17
CA ILE A 158 -8.73 3.62 -0.56
C ILE A 158 -7.55 3.26 -1.46
N ILE A 159 -6.98 2.09 -1.25
CA ILE A 159 -5.89 1.53 -2.05
C ILE A 159 -6.49 0.87 -3.29
N ARG A 160 -5.98 1.16 -4.48
CA ARG A 160 -6.34 0.45 -5.72
C ARG A 160 -5.07 -0.02 -6.41
N ARG A 161 -5.18 -1.12 -7.16
CA ARG A 161 -4.07 -1.75 -7.89
C ARG A 161 -4.57 -2.22 -9.26
N PRO A 162 -3.69 -2.34 -10.26
CA PRO A 162 -4.04 -3.05 -11.48
C PRO A 162 -4.49 -4.47 -11.14
N ILE A 163 -5.60 -4.93 -11.75
CA ILE A 163 -6.02 -6.31 -11.62
C ILE A 163 -5.03 -7.15 -12.42
N VAL A 164 -4.31 -8.03 -11.72
CA VAL A 164 -3.35 -8.92 -12.36
C VAL A 164 -4.03 -10.26 -12.62
N ASP A 165 -3.93 -10.71 -13.87
CA ASP A 165 -4.22 -12.07 -14.35
C ASP A 165 -5.54 -12.72 -13.88
N SER A 166 -6.57 -12.53 -14.70
CA SER A 166 -7.90 -13.12 -14.50
C SER A 166 -7.92 -14.65 -14.48
N LEU A 167 -6.86 -15.33 -14.97
CA LEU A 167 -6.82 -16.80 -15.03
C LEU A 167 -6.75 -17.46 -13.65
N THR A 168 -6.34 -16.72 -12.61
CA THR A 168 -6.25 -17.23 -11.23
C THR A 168 -7.55 -17.08 -10.44
N ILE A 169 -8.60 -16.52 -11.04
CA ILE A 169 -9.91 -16.35 -10.42
C ILE A 169 -10.80 -17.55 -10.78
N VAL A 170 -11.21 -18.32 -9.77
CA VAL A 170 -12.04 -19.52 -9.96
C VAL A 170 -13.54 -19.24 -9.84
N GLU A 171 -13.90 -18.21 -9.08
CA GLU A 171 -15.29 -17.84 -8.84
C GLU A 171 -15.43 -16.34 -8.55
N HIS A 172 -16.62 -15.78 -8.77
CA HIS A 172 -16.96 -14.41 -8.39
C HIS A 172 -18.07 -14.42 -7.33
N GLU A 173 -17.89 -13.63 -6.28
CA GLU A 173 -18.88 -13.45 -5.23
C GLU A 173 -19.31 -11.98 -5.13
N ASN A 174 -20.62 -11.76 -5.04
CA ASN A 174 -21.19 -10.43 -4.84
C ASN A 174 -21.56 -10.24 -3.36
N PHE A 175 -21.21 -9.08 -2.83
CA PHE A 175 -21.47 -8.73 -1.45
C PHE A 175 -22.23 -7.41 -1.31
N THR A 176 -22.96 -7.31 -0.21
CA THR A 176 -23.69 -6.11 0.21
C THR A 176 -23.03 -5.45 1.42
N ASP A 177 -23.42 -4.21 1.67
CA ASP A 177 -22.83 -3.33 2.67
C ASP A 177 -22.82 -3.96 4.08
N GLY A 178 -21.75 -3.70 4.83
CA GLY A 178 -21.57 -4.16 6.20
C GLY A 178 -21.24 -5.65 6.35
N ARG A 179 -21.22 -6.44 5.27
CA ARG A 179 -20.86 -7.87 5.35
C ARG A 179 -19.37 -8.03 5.62
N ALA A 180 -19.02 -8.87 6.59
CA ALA A 180 -17.63 -9.27 6.80
C ALA A 180 -17.26 -10.41 5.84
N VAL A 181 -16.25 -10.18 5.00
CA VAL A 181 -15.66 -11.17 4.08
C VAL A 181 -14.73 -12.09 4.86
N VAL A 182 -13.89 -11.50 5.70
CA VAL A 182 -13.00 -12.21 6.63
C VAL A 182 -13.13 -11.60 8.02
N ARG A 183 -12.96 -12.42 9.06
CA ARG A 183 -12.98 -11.98 10.45
C ARG A 183 -11.61 -12.22 11.09
N GLU A 184 -11.14 -11.24 11.84
CA GLU A 184 -9.93 -11.36 12.66
C GLU A 184 -10.00 -12.61 13.55
N GLY A 185 -8.90 -13.38 13.59
CA GLY A 185 -8.83 -14.67 14.27
C GLY A 185 -9.53 -15.83 13.56
N GLY A 186 -10.19 -15.60 12.41
CA GLY A 186 -10.80 -16.65 11.60
C GLY A 186 -9.78 -17.56 10.91
N HIS A 187 -10.21 -18.78 10.54
CA HIS A 187 -9.36 -19.87 10.05
C HIS A 187 -9.75 -20.37 8.64
N GLY A 188 -10.16 -19.46 7.75
CA GLY A 188 -10.45 -19.79 6.35
C GLY A 188 -9.22 -19.59 5.45
N ASP A 189 -9.09 -20.42 4.41
CA ASP A 189 -7.95 -20.41 3.47
C ASP A 189 -8.19 -19.56 2.23
N TRP A 190 -9.46 -19.25 1.96
CA TRP A 190 -9.88 -18.50 0.78
C TRP A 190 -9.16 -17.16 0.69
N MET A 191 -8.65 -16.85 -0.50
CA MET A 191 -8.11 -15.53 -0.79
C MET A 191 -8.99 -14.89 -1.84
N TRP A 192 -9.11 -13.57 -1.75
CA TRP A 192 -9.91 -12.81 -2.68
C TRP A 192 -9.09 -11.71 -3.34
N VAL A 193 -9.51 -11.32 -4.53
CA VAL A 193 -9.16 -10.05 -5.15
C VAL A 193 -10.41 -9.18 -5.23
N VAL A 194 -10.29 -7.89 -4.93
CA VAL A 194 -11.39 -6.94 -5.13
C VAL A 194 -11.50 -6.66 -6.63
N LEU A 195 -12.64 -6.99 -7.23
CA LEU A 195 -12.92 -6.70 -8.63
C LEU A 195 -13.66 -5.38 -8.77
N GLU A 196 -14.60 -5.12 -7.87
CA GLU A 196 -15.40 -3.89 -7.79
C GLU A 196 -15.71 -3.56 -6.33
N GLY A 197 -15.77 -2.28 -5.98
CA GLY A 197 -16.17 -1.81 -4.65
C GLY A 197 -15.03 -1.67 -3.66
N VAL A 198 -15.36 -1.62 -2.36
CA VAL A 198 -14.39 -1.32 -1.29
C VAL A 198 -14.55 -2.28 -0.12
N VAL A 199 -13.40 -2.75 0.40
CA VAL A 199 -13.30 -3.56 1.61
C VAL A 199 -12.49 -2.82 2.66
N ARG A 200 -13.13 -2.42 3.76
CA ARG A 200 -12.50 -1.81 4.91
C ARG A 200 -11.83 -2.86 5.78
N ILE A 201 -10.52 -2.72 5.99
CA ILE A 201 -9.73 -3.55 6.90
C ILE A 201 -9.72 -2.89 8.28
N SER A 202 -10.12 -3.65 9.30
CA SER A 202 -10.23 -3.16 10.67
C SER A 202 -9.62 -4.14 11.68
N LYS A 203 -9.05 -3.58 12.75
CA LYS A 203 -8.55 -4.32 13.92
C LYS A 203 -9.43 -4.02 15.12
N LYS A 204 -9.73 -5.04 15.91
CA LYS A 204 -10.42 -4.85 17.20
C LYS A 204 -9.48 -4.17 18.20
N THR A 205 -10.01 -3.22 18.95
CA THR A 205 -9.30 -2.63 20.10
C THR A 205 -10.23 -2.50 21.30
N PRO A 206 -9.70 -2.37 22.53
CA PRO A 206 -10.51 -2.13 23.72
C PRO A 206 -11.38 -0.86 23.66
N LYS A 207 -11.06 0.10 22.78
CA LYS A 207 -11.79 1.37 22.62
C LYS A 207 -12.72 1.40 21.39
N GLY A 208 -12.93 0.24 20.75
CA GLY A 208 -13.65 0.11 19.49
C GLY A 208 -12.74 -0.24 18.33
N ASP A 209 -13.33 -0.60 17.20
CA ASP A 209 -12.57 -1.01 16.02
C ASP A 209 -11.80 0.17 15.43
N ILE A 210 -10.54 -0.05 15.07
CA ILE A 210 -9.74 0.91 14.33
C ILE A 210 -9.65 0.49 12.87
N THR A 211 -9.83 1.44 11.95
CA THR A 211 -9.61 1.18 10.53
C THR A 211 -8.14 1.29 10.18
N MET A 212 -7.65 0.24 9.52
CA MET A 212 -6.25 0.07 9.14
C MET A 212 -6.02 0.54 7.70
N ALA A 213 -6.92 0.15 6.80
CA ALA A 213 -6.88 0.48 5.37
C ALA A 213 -8.26 0.28 4.73
N ARG A 214 -8.47 0.84 3.54
CA ARG A 214 -9.56 0.46 2.63
C ARG A 214 -8.96 -0.09 1.35
N LEU A 215 -9.44 -1.23 0.89
CA LEU A 215 -8.98 -1.94 -0.29
C LEU A 215 -10.04 -1.84 -1.38
N GLY A 216 -9.70 -1.22 -2.50
CA GLY A 216 -10.45 -1.20 -3.74
C GLY A 216 -9.90 -2.19 -4.76
N GLU A 217 -10.28 -2.02 -6.00
CA GLU A 217 -10.03 -2.91 -7.14
C GLU A 217 -8.55 -3.27 -7.29
N GLY A 218 -8.31 -4.53 -7.65
CA GLY A 218 -6.99 -5.16 -7.77
C GLY A 218 -6.27 -5.42 -6.45
N CYS A 219 -6.83 -5.01 -5.30
CA CYS A 219 -6.25 -5.36 -4.01
C CYS A 219 -6.63 -6.78 -3.61
N PHE A 220 -5.67 -7.47 -2.99
CA PHE A 220 -5.86 -8.82 -2.47
C PHE A 220 -6.26 -8.81 -1.00
N ILE A 221 -7.12 -9.76 -0.63
CA ILE A 221 -7.53 -10.08 0.75
C ILE A 221 -7.06 -11.50 1.02
N GLY A 222 -5.96 -11.60 1.75
CA GLY A 222 -5.21 -12.85 1.92
C GLY A 222 -3.99 -12.62 2.80
N ASN A 223 -3.30 -13.69 3.16
CA ASN A 223 -2.01 -13.62 3.84
C ASN A 223 -1.11 -14.75 3.34
N LEU A 224 0.19 -14.49 3.21
CA LEU A 224 1.13 -15.47 2.65
C LEU A 224 1.32 -16.66 3.59
N ALA A 225 1.14 -16.47 4.90
CA ALA A 225 1.19 -17.57 5.86
C ALA A 225 0.02 -18.57 5.72
N ALA A 226 -1.00 -18.30 4.89
CA ALA A 226 -2.07 -19.26 4.59
C ALA A 226 -1.55 -20.54 3.91
N PHE A 227 -0.45 -20.44 3.15
CA PHE A 227 0.19 -21.59 2.47
C PHE A 227 1.03 -22.47 3.40
N THR A 228 1.11 -22.15 4.69
CA THR A 228 1.92 -22.90 5.66
C THR A 228 1.06 -23.83 6.51
N ILE A 229 1.67 -24.89 7.04
CA ILE A 229 0.99 -25.86 7.93
C ILE A 229 0.50 -25.19 9.21
N HIS A 230 1.28 -24.25 9.76
CA HIS A 230 0.94 -23.51 10.98
C HIS A 230 0.06 -22.29 10.68
N ARG A 231 -1.02 -22.51 9.92
CA ARG A 231 -1.99 -21.50 9.47
C ARG A 231 -2.30 -20.50 10.58
N ARG A 232 -1.78 -19.28 10.45
CA ARG A 232 -2.06 -18.20 11.41
C ARG A 232 -3.44 -17.63 11.10
N GLY A 233 -4.25 -17.45 12.15
CA GLY A 233 -5.56 -16.80 12.01
C GLY A 233 -5.46 -15.42 11.35
N ARG A 234 -6.55 -15.01 10.70
CA ARG A 234 -6.63 -13.72 9.98
C ARG A 234 -6.22 -12.57 10.88
N ASN A 235 -5.32 -11.71 10.38
CA ASN A 235 -4.77 -10.59 11.14
C ASN A 235 -5.81 -9.50 11.44
N ALA A 236 -6.79 -9.31 10.55
CA ALA A 236 -7.76 -8.23 10.61
C ALA A 236 -9.13 -8.69 10.05
N THR A 237 -10.16 -7.89 10.31
CA THR A 237 -11.53 -8.08 9.79
C THR A 237 -11.72 -7.22 8.54
N GLY A 238 -12.16 -7.84 7.43
CA GLY A 238 -12.47 -7.17 6.18
C GLY A 238 -13.97 -7.02 6.01
N ILE A 239 -14.45 -5.78 5.91
CA ILE A 239 -15.89 -5.43 5.90
C ILE A 239 -16.20 -4.69 4.60
N ILE A 240 -17.23 -5.12 3.89
CA ILE A 240 -17.70 -4.46 2.67
C ILE A 240 -18.28 -3.08 2.99
N GLU A 241 -17.87 -2.07 2.23
CA GLU A 241 -18.49 -0.74 2.21
C GLU A 241 -19.27 -0.57 0.89
N GLY A 242 -20.59 -0.46 0.97
CA GLY A 242 -21.49 -0.37 -0.18
C GLY A 242 -21.72 -1.71 -0.88
N LYS A 243 -21.58 -1.75 -2.20
CA LYS A 243 -21.64 -3.00 -2.98
C LYS A 243 -20.23 -3.36 -3.43
N ALA A 244 -19.89 -4.64 -3.37
CA ALA A 244 -18.60 -5.12 -3.83
C ALA A 244 -18.72 -6.46 -4.55
N LYS A 245 -17.81 -6.67 -5.50
CA LYS A 245 -17.63 -7.94 -6.20
C LYS A 245 -16.20 -8.40 -5.97
N LEU A 246 -16.04 -9.62 -5.47
CA LEU A 246 -14.74 -10.21 -5.18
C LEU A 246 -14.52 -11.43 -6.07
N GLY A 247 -13.29 -11.61 -6.55
CA GLY A 247 -12.85 -12.84 -7.21
C GLY A 247 -12.21 -13.76 -6.19
N VAL A 248 -12.66 -15.01 -6.13
CA VAL A 248 -12.04 -16.08 -5.33
C VAL A 248 -10.82 -16.58 -6.08
N LEU A 249 -9.66 -16.59 -5.43
CA LEU A 249 -8.42 -17.06 -6.04
C LEU A 249 -8.29 -18.58 -5.93
N ASP A 250 -7.66 -19.18 -6.93
CA ASP A 250 -7.23 -20.58 -6.90
C ASP A 250 -6.16 -20.79 -5.83
N PHE A 251 -6.59 -21.20 -4.63
CA PHE A 251 -5.69 -21.48 -3.52
C PHE A 251 -4.73 -22.64 -3.83
N GLN A 252 -5.16 -23.66 -4.57
CA GLN A 252 -4.34 -24.83 -4.84
C GLN A 252 -3.16 -24.45 -5.74
N SER A 253 -3.45 -23.75 -6.84
CA SER A 253 -2.40 -23.28 -7.76
C SER A 253 -1.39 -22.36 -7.08
N LEU A 254 -1.87 -21.44 -6.23
CA LEU A 254 -1.00 -20.53 -5.47
C LEU A 254 -0.20 -21.26 -4.38
N SER A 255 -0.79 -22.28 -3.75
CA SER A 255 -0.11 -23.11 -2.75
C SER A 255 0.97 -23.97 -3.39
N ASP A 256 0.73 -24.50 -4.59
CA ASP A 256 1.71 -25.28 -5.34
C ASP A 256 2.88 -24.38 -5.77
N GLU A 257 2.60 -23.20 -6.33
CA GLU A 257 3.62 -22.19 -6.65
C GLU A 257 4.45 -21.82 -5.40
N PHE A 258 3.81 -21.53 -4.27
CA PHE A 258 4.50 -21.27 -3.01
C PHE A 258 5.34 -22.48 -2.55
N GLY A 259 4.84 -23.69 -2.76
CA GLY A 259 5.49 -24.95 -2.42
C GLY A 259 6.81 -25.16 -3.16
N PHE A 260 6.92 -24.69 -4.41
CA PHE A 260 8.14 -24.80 -5.22
C PHE A 260 9.23 -23.78 -4.90
N LEU A 261 8.94 -22.77 -4.07
CA LEU A 261 9.91 -21.74 -3.74
C LEU A 261 11.06 -22.27 -2.88
N SER A 262 12.23 -21.64 -3.01
CA SER A 262 13.39 -21.83 -2.14
C SER A 262 13.05 -21.53 -0.68
N ASN A 263 13.81 -22.11 0.25
CA ASN A 263 13.62 -21.84 1.68
C ASN A 263 13.92 -20.39 2.03
N GLU A 264 14.87 -19.78 1.32
CA GLU A 264 15.29 -18.39 1.46
C GLU A 264 14.16 -17.43 1.05
N LEU A 265 13.55 -17.64 -0.12
CA LEU A 265 12.42 -16.83 -0.56
C LEU A 265 11.19 -17.06 0.34
N LYS A 266 10.87 -18.31 0.70
CA LYS A 266 9.80 -18.61 1.68
C LYS A 266 10.03 -17.88 3.00
N GLY A 267 11.25 -17.95 3.53
CA GLY A 267 11.64 -17.27 4.77
C GLY A 267 11.45 -15.75 4.69
N LEU A 268 11.88 -15.13 3.59
CA LEU A 268 11.66 -13.71 3.33
C LEU A 268 10.17 -13.36 3.27
N LEU A 269 9.37 -14.11 2.52
CA LEU A 269 7.92 -13.86 2.37
C LEU A 269 7.16 -14.02 3.69
N LEU A 270 7.51 -15.02 4.49
CA LEU A 270 6.91 -15.26 5.80
C LEU A 270 7.35 -14.22 6.84
N SER A 271 8.60 -13.75 6.76
CA SER A 271 9.08 -12.61 7.54
C SER A 271 8.25 -11.36 7.23
N LEU A 272 7.96 -11.07 5.96
CA LEU A 272 7.11 -9.94 5.54
C LEU A 272 5.67 -10.06 6.05
N ASP A 273 5.04 -11.24 5.93
CA ASP A 273 3.71 -11.49 6.50
C ASP A 273 3.70 -11.26 8.02
N GLY A 274 4.73 -11.76 8.70
CA GLY A 274 4.95 -11.54 10.13
C GLY A 274 5.11 -10.06 10.49
N ARG A 275 5.85 -9.29 9.69
CA ARG A 275 6.03 -7.84 9.86
C ARG A 275 4.70 -7.10 9.76
N LEU A 276 3.86 -7.42 8.77
CA LEU A 276 2.53 -6.80 8.63
C LEU A 276 1.66 -7.03 9.88
N ARG A 277 1.69 -8.25 10.42
CA ARG A 277 1.00 -8.57 11.67
C ARG A 277 1.55 -7.76 12.85
N LYS A 278 2.85 -7.82 13.07
CA LYS A 278 3.53 -7.12 14.19
C LYS A 278 3.25 -5.61 14.17
N ILE A 279 3.32 -4.95 13.00
CA ILE A 279 3.00 -3.52 12.91
C ILE A 279 1.51 -3.22 13.09
N SER A 280 0.62 -4.14 12.67
CA SER A 280 -0.82 -4.01 12.91
C SER A 280 -1.14 -4.07 14.40
N ASP A 281 -0.54 -5.01 15.12
CA ASP A 281 -0.68 -5.12 16.58
C ASP A 281 -0.07 -3.90 17.27
N ARG A 282 1.04 -3.39 16.73
CA ARG A 282 1.65 -2.15 17.24
C ARG A 282 0.75 -0.93 17.15
N VAL A 283 -0.01 -0.79 16.06
CA VAL A 283 -1.04 0.26 15.94
C VAL A 283 -2.07 0.16 17.06
N VAL A 284 -2.52 -1.05 17.40
CA VAL A 284 -3.48 -1.30 18.49
C VAL A 284 -2.88 -0.90 19.84
N ASP A 285 -1.61 -1.24 20.10
CA ASP A 285 -0.92 -0.86 21.34
C ASP A 285 -0.85 0.66 21.51
N ILE A 286 -0.43 1.37 20.45
CA ILE A 286 -0.31 2.84 20.46
C ILE A 286 -1.69 3.47 20.68
N TYR A 287 -2.71 3.00 19.96
CA TYR A 287 -4.10 3.46 20.10
C TYR A 287 -4.65 3.22 21.52
N SER A 288 -4.26 2.10 22.12
CA SER A 288 -4.65 1.72 23.48
C SER A 288 -3.82 2.40 24.58
N LYS A 289 -2.88 3.30 24.24
CA LYS A 289 -1.91 3.93 25.16
C LYS A 289 -1.05 2.91 25.94
N LYS A 290 -0.74 1.75 25.34
CA LYS A 290 0.14 0.70 25.90
C LYS A 290 1.52 0.68 25.22
N ASP A 291 2.04 1.85 24.88
CA ASP A 291 3.30 1.97 24.16
C ASP A 291 4.52 1.64 25.05
N THR A 292 5.14 0.49 24.78
CA THR A 292 6.31 -0.06 25.45
C THR A 292 7.67 0.37 24.85
N THR A 293 7.72 1.35 23.93
CA THR A 293 8.93 1.71 23.18
C THR A 293 10.15 1.91 24.08
N ASN A 294 10.05 2.82 25.05
CA ASN A 294 11.19 3.20 25.90
C ASN A 294 11.70 2.04 26.76
N GLN A 295 10.84 1.08 27.11
CA GLN A 295 11.24 -0.08 27.91
C GLN A 295 12.05 -1.08 27.09
N LEU A 296 11.64 -1.30 25.83
CA LEU A 296 12.21 -2.35 24.97
C LEU A 296 13.51 -1.94 24.28
N ILE A 297 13.67 -0.66 23.94
CA ILE A 297 14.85 -0.18 23.20
C ILE A 297 15.95 0.38 24.10
N ASN A 298 15.72 0.46 25.42
CA ASN A 298 16.69 1.04 26.33
C ASN A 298 18.02 0.26 26.29
N LYS A 299 19.13 0.98 26.13
CA LYS A 299 20.50 0.45 26.05
C LYS A 299 20.78 -0.49 24.87
N LYS A 300 19.89 -0.59 23.86
CA LYS A 300 20.18 -1.37 22.65
C LYS A 300 21.08 -0.57 21.70
N ALA A 301 22.07 -1.22 21.11
CA ALA A 301 22.99 -0.59 20.17
C ALA A 301 22.35 -0.47 18.77
N ILE A 302 22.63 0.63 18.06
CA ILE A 302 22.19 0.80 16.67
C ILE A 302 23.09 -0.06 15.77
N LEU A 303 22.49 -1.02 15.07
CA LEU A 303 23.14 -1.88 14.08
C LEU A 303 23.09 -1.23 12.68
N ILE A 304 21.90 -0.79 12.25
CA ILE A 304 21.70 -0.11 10.96
C ILE A 304 21.11 1.27 11.23
N LYS A 305 21.78 2.31 10.73
CA LYS A 305 21.26 3.68 10.79
C LYS A 305 20.19 3.91 9.72
N GLU A 306 19.15 4.65 10.09
CA GLU A 306 18.17 5.19 9.14
C GLU A 306 18.89 6.08 8.10
N GLY A 307 18.54 5.92 6.83
CA GLY A 307 19.19 6.54 5.68
C GLY A 307 20.54 5.91 5.27
N SER A 308 20.96 4.79 5.88
CA SER A 308 22.23 4.16 5.51
C SER A 308 22.22 3.59 4.08
N SER A 309 23.39 3.55 3.45
CA SER A 309 23.61 2.94 2.14
C SER A 309 23.84 1.42 2.20
N SER A 310 23.57 0.78 3.35
CA SER A 310 23.76 -0.66 3.51
C SER A 310 22.93 -1.42 2.48
N LYS A 311 23.59 -2.30 1.73
CA LYS A 311 22.96 -3.16 0.72
C LYS A 311 22.74 -4.58 1.24
N GLU A 312 23.09 -4.84 2.48
CA GLU A 312 23.07 -6.19 3.04
C GLU A 312 21.68 -6.49 3.60
N THR A 313 21.24 -7.73 3.37
CA THR A 313 20.05 -8.32 3.97
C THR A 313 20.45 -9.61 4.67
N SER A 314 19.89 -9.82 5.85
CA SER A 314 20.26 -10.94 6.70
C SER A 314 19.04 -11.55 7.37
N VAL A 315 19.10 -12.86 7.58
CA VAL A 315 18.14 -13.61 8.39
C VAL A 315 18.69 -13.79 9.79
N ILE A 316 17.85 -13.62 10.81
CA ILE A 316 18.25 -13.80 12.21
C ILE A 316 18.29 -15.29 12.53
N THR A 317 19.42 -15.76 13.04
CA THR A 317 19.61 -17.14 13.52
C THR A 317 19.61 -17.24 15.04
N LYS A 318 19.86 -16.13 15.75
CA LYS A 318 19.73 -16.02 17.21
C LYS A 318 19.57 -14.56 17.62
N GLY A 319 18.88 -14.32 18.74
CA GLY A 319 18.74 -12.99 19.33
C GLY A 319 17.59 -12.20 18.71
N GLU A 320 17.61 -10.88 18.91
CA GLU A 320 16.52 -9.99 18.50
C GLU A 320 17.05 -8.74 17.78
N ALA A 321 16.30 -8.29 16.78
CA ALA A 321 16.48 -7.00 16.15
C ALA A 321 15.22 -6.14 16.36
N TYR A 322 15.41 -4.83 16.56
CA TYR A 322 14.33 -3.90 16.84
C TYR A 322 14.26 -2.88 15.71
N VAL A 323 13.15 -2.89 14.97
CA VAL A 323 12.90 -1.91 13.91
C VAL A 323 12.32 -0.67 14.56
N VAL A 324 13.05 0.44 14.46
CA VAL A 324 12.64 1.71 15.06
C VAL A 324 12.60 2.82 14.03
N ARG A 325 11.70 3.78 14.22
CA ARG A 325 11.65 4.99 13.42
C ARG A 325 12.09 6.19 14.25
N ARG A 326 12.97 7.04 13.72
CA ARG A 326 13.34 8.27 14.41
C ARG A 326 12.14 9.23 14.45
N MET A 327 11.86 9.78 15.63
CA MET A 327 10.84 10.78 15.85
C MET A 327 11.50 12.11 16.26
N LYS A 328 10.73 13.22 16.35
CA LYS A 328 11.24 14.49 16.89
C LYS A 328 11.83 14.32 18.30
N LYS A 329 11.20 13.47 19.12
CA LYS A 329 11.65 13.10 20.47
C LYS A 329 11.91 11.60 20.53
N GLY A 330 13.17 11.19 20.46
CA GLY A 330 13.59 9.78 20.57
C GLY A 330 13.19 8.93 19.38
N TYR A 331 12.83 7.68 19.66
CA TYR A 331 12.46 6.67 18.66
C TYR A 331 11.04 6.16 18.92
N LEU A 332 10.39 5.69 17.86
CA LEU A 332 9.20 4.85 17.92
C LEU A 332 9.59 3.42 17.59
N LEU A 333 9.38 2.47 18.50
CA LEU A 333 9.51 1.05 18.19
C LEU A 333 8.35 0.64 17.28
N LEU A 334 8.68 0.17 16.07
CA LEU A 334 7.72 -0.35 15.11
C LEU A 334 7.43 -1.83 15.37
N MET A 335 8.48 -2.62 15.58
CA MET A 335 8.37 -4.06 15.90
C MET A 335 9.70 -4.64 16.39
N THR A 336 9.61 -5.84 16.95
CA THR A 336 10.75 -6.71 17.25
C THR A 336 10.75 -7.90 16.29
N LEU A 337 11.94 -8.24 15.82
CA LEU A 337 12.24 -9.35 14.92
C LEU A 337 13.08 -10.36 15.69
N GLY A 338 12.82 -11.65 15.48
CA GLY A 338 13.53 -12.76 16.12
C GLY A 338 14.00 -13.79 15.10
N GLU A 339 14.32 -14.99 15.57
CA GLU A 339 14.80 -16.10 14.74
C GLU A 339 13.89 -16.36 13.52
N GLY A 340 14.50 -16.46 12.34
CA GLY A 340 13.83 -16.63 11.05
C GLY A 340 13.31 -15.33 10.42
N ASP A 341 13.21 -14.22 11.15
CA ASP A 341 12.89 -12.92 10.56
C ASP A 341 14.09 -12.37 9.77
N VAL A 342 13.78 -11.69 8.68
CA VAL A 342 14.74 -11.06 7.77
C VAL A 342 14.72 -9.55 7.99
N PHE A 343 15.90 -8.91 8.04
CA PHE A 343 16.06 -7.44 8.04
C PHE A 343 17.14 -6.98 7.06
N GLY A 344 17.07 -5.71 6.67
CA GLY A 344 18.01 -5.10 5.73
C GLY A 344 17.34 -4.63 4.44
N ASN A 345 18.15 -4.26 3.45
CA ASN A 345 17.65 -3.67 2.22
C ASN A 345 17.26 -4.73 1.19
N VAL A 346 15.98 -4.84 0.87
CA VAL A 346 15.44 -5.70 -0.20
C VAL A 346 14.97 -4.79 -1.36
N PRO A 347 15.82 -4.51 -2.37
CA PRO A 347 15.58 -3.40 -3.31
C PRO A 347 14.36 -3.58 -4.22
N PHE A 348 13.92 -4.82 -4.43
CA PHE A 348 12.77 -5.15 -5.24
C PHE A 348 11.44 -5.17 -4.46
N LEU A 349 11.48 -4.96 -3.13
CA LEU A 349 10.30 -4.88 -2.26
C LEU A 349 10.36 -3.62 -1.39
N GLU A 350 9.59 -2.60 -1.75
CA GLU A 350 9.54 -1.34 -1.01
C GLU A 350 8.56 -1.43 0.17
N VAL A 351 9.03 -1.95 1.31
CA VAL A 351 8.23 -2.08 2.55
C VAL A 351 8.17 -0.80 3.38
N GLY A 352 8.98 0.21 3.04
CA GLY A 352 9.00 1.50 3.74
C GLY A 352 9.62 1.49 5.14
N HIS A 353 10.48 0.51 5.46
CA HIS A 353 11.25 0.43 6.71
C HIS A 353 12.75 0.70 6.45
N GLU A 354 13.63 -0.20 6.89
CA GLU A 354 15.06 -0.09 6.73
C GLU A 354 15.50 -0.29 5.26
N PRO A 355 16.59 0.37 4.83
CA PRO A 355 17.36 1.35 5.58
C PRO A 355 16.78 2.76 5.52
N ARG A 356 15.77 3.05 4.68
CA ARG A 356 15.38 4.43 4.33
C ARG A 356 14.60 5.18 5.41
N LYS A 357 13.63 4.53 6.06
CA LYS A 357 12.67 5.15 6.99
C LYS A 357 12.66 4.52 8.38
N ALA A 358 13.53 3.54 8.60
CA ALA A 358 13.73 2.89 9.89
C ALA A 358 15.20 2.54 10.12
N ALA A 359 15.59 2.54 11.39
CA ALA A 359 16.86 2.03 11.90
C ALA A 359 16.65 0.65 12.54
N ILE A 360 17.72 -0.14 12.61
CA ILE A 360 17.75 -1.42 13.31
C ILE A 360 18.62 -1.30 14.55
N LEU A 361 18.09 -1.67 15.70
CA LEU A 361 18.86 -1.90 16.92
C LEU A 361 18.98 -3.41 17.15
N ALA A 362 20.03 -3.85 17.83
CA ALA A 362 20.32 -5.26 18.05
C ALA A 362 20.38 -5.61 19.54
N SER A 363 19.99 -6.84 19.89
CA SER A 363 20.40 -7.48 21.14
C SER A 363 21.90 -7.83 21.10
N GLU A 364 22.51 -8.00 22.27
CA GLU A 364 23.94 -8.34 22.38
C GLU A 364 24.27 -9.72 21.81
N ASP A 365 23.30 -10.64 21.82
CA ASP A 365 23.45 -12.01 21.35
C ASP A 365 23.00 -12.23 19.90
N LEU A 366 22.72 -11.15 19.16
CA LEU A 366 22.25 -11.20 17.78
C LEU A 366 23.25 -11.93 16.88
N LYS A 367 22.78 -12.98 16.20
CA LYS A 367 23.50 -13.70 15.14
C LYS A 367 22.63 -13.74 13.89
N VAL A 368 23.29 -13.60 12.74
CA VAL A 368 22.61 -13.50 11.46
C VAL A 368 23.39 -14.22 10.37
N ASP A 369 22.65 -14.74 9.39
CA ASP A 369 23.21 -15.26 8.15
C ASP A 369 22.86 -14.32 6.99
N LYS A 370 23.78 -14.18 6.03
CA LYS A 370 23.62 -13.28 4.89
C LYS A 370 22.75 -13.96 3.83
N LEU A 371 21.76 -13.23 3.29
CA LEU A 371 20.92 -13.73 2.20
C LEU A 371 21.49 -13.35 0.84
N ASP A 372 21.44 -14.29 -0.11
CA ASP A 372 21.75 -14.02 -1.52
C ASP A 372 20.53 -13.40 -2.22
N LEU A 373 20.45 -12.07 -2.16
CA LEU A 373 19.37 -11.33 -2.82
C LEU A 373 19.36 -11.47 -4.34
N LYS A 374 20.47 -11.86 -4.98
CA LYS A 374 20.50 -12.01 -6.44
C LYS A 374 19.66 -13.20 -6.85
N SER A 375 19.93 -14.38 -6.28
CA SER A 375 19.16 -15.59 -6.55
C SER A 375 17.71 -15.46 -6.11
N ILE A 376 17.44 -14.84 -4.95
CA ILE A 376 16.06 -14.57 -4.49
C ILE A 376 15.32 -13.67 -5.48
N HIS A 377 15.97 -12.63 -6.02
CA HIS A 377 15.34 -11.72 -6.97
C HIS A 377 15.07 -12.39 -8.33
N GLU A 378 16.00 -13.22 -8.81
CA GLU A 378 15.80 -14.02 -10.04
C GLU A 378 14.60 -14.96 -9.89
N GLU A 379 14.46 -15.62 -8.74
CA GLU A 379 13.32 -16.47 -8.40
C GLU A 379 12.01 -15.66 -8.30
N TYR A 380 12.04 -14.53 -7.59
CA TYR A 380 10.90 -13.60 -7.50
C TYR A 380 10.38 -13.18 -8.88
N ASN A 381 11.30 -12.94 -9.83
CA ASN A 381 10.93 -12.52 -11.18
C ASN A 381 10.23 -13.62 -11.99
N GLN A 382 10.35 -14.89 -11.60
CA GLN A 382 9.65 -16.01 -12.23
C GLN A 382 8.24 -16.26 -11.67
N LEU A 383 7.88 -15.60 -10.57
CA LEU A 383 6.56 -15.74 -9.97
C LEU A 383 5.46 -15.23 -10.89
N SER A 384 4.29 -15.86 -10.75
CA SER A 384 3.04 -15.45 -11.36
C SER A 384 2.70 -14.00 -10.98
N GLY A 385 1.95 -13.33 -11.85
CA GLY A 385 1.48 -11.97 -11.58
C GLY A 385 0.64 -11.89 -10.30
N THR A 386 -0.16 -12.91 -10.02
CA THR A 386 -0.98 -13.01 -8.82
C THR A 386 -0.14 -13.16 -7.55
N MET A 387 0.89 -14.03 -7.55
CA MET A 387 1.79 -14.19 -6.41
C MET A 387 2.57 -12.89 -6.14
N LYS A 388 3.12 -12.25 -7.18
CA LYS A 388 3.76 -10.93 -7.05
C LYS A 388 2.79 -9.89 -6.48
N GLY A 389 1.56 -9.86 -6.98
CA GLY A 389 0.49 -8.98 -6.49
C GLY A 389 0.17 -9.17 -5.01
N LEU A 390 0.15 -10.42 -4.51
CA LEU A 390 0.00 -10.75 -3.09
C LEU A 390 1.18 -10.21 -2.27
N ILE A 391 2.42 -10.45 -2.72
CA ILE A 391 3.65 -10.02 -2.03
C ILE A 391 3.71 -8.49 -1.94
N GLU A 392 3.46 -7.80 -3.04
CA GLU A 392 3.43 -6.34 -3.10
C GLU A 392 2.28 -5.76 -2.25
N GLY A 393 1.14 -6.46 -2.16
CA GLY A 393 0.04 -6.12 -1.27
C GLY A 393 0.46 -6.14 0.20
N VAL A 394 1.23 -7.16 0.61
CA VAL A 394 1.81 -7.24 1.96
C VAL A 394 2.79 -6.09 2.20
N ALA A 395 3.71 -5.83 1.28
CA ALA A 395 4.69 -4.74 1.39
C ALA A 395 4.01 -3.37 1.53
N LEU A 396 2.99 -3.09 0.72
CA LEU A 396 2.20 -1.86 0.81
C LEU A 396 1.44 -1.77 2.14
N GLY A 397 0.84 -2.87 2.58
CA GLY A 397 0.18 -2.95 3.89
C GLY A 397 1.12 -2.60 5.04
N ILE A 398 2.37 -3.08 4.99
CA ILE A 398 3.40 -2.76 5.99
C ILE A 398 3.65 -1.24 6.01
N SER A 399 3.91 -0.66 4.84
CA SER A 399 4.21 0.76 4.69
C SER A 399 3.08 1.66 5.22
N LEU A 400 1.84 1.40 4.80
CA LEU A 400 0.67 2.19 5.21
C LEU A 400 0.35 2.03 6.71
N THR A 401 0.44 0.81 7.23
CA THR A 401 0.21 0.56 8.66
C THR A 401 1.28 1.23 9.51
N THR A 402 2.52 1.31 9.02
CA THR A 402 3.62 2.03 9.68
C THR A 402 3.38 3.54 9.71
N LEU A 403 2.86 4.11 8.63
CA LEU A 403 2.45 5.51 8.59
C LEU A 403 1.35 5.78 9.62
N ARG A 404 0.34 4.90 9.69
CA ARG A 404 -0.74 5.01 10.68
C ARG A 404 -0.22 4.96 12.12
N ALA A 405 0.70 4.03 12.43
CA ALA A 405 1.35 3.94 13.73
C ALA A 405 2.08 5.26 14.09
N SER A 406 2.80 5.83 13.12
CA SER A 406 3.54 7.09 13.29
C SER A 406 2.60 8.27 13.55
N GLN A 407 1.51 8.39 12.79
CA GLN A 407 0.49 9.44 12.95
C GLN A 407 -0.20 9.36 14.32
N LEU A 408 -0.60 8.15 14.74
CA LEU A 408 -1.21 7.95 16.07
C LEU A 408 -0.24 8.32 17.18
N LYS A 409 1.03 7.94 17.06
CA LYS A 409 2.06 8.30 18.05
C LYS A 409 2.21 9.81 18.17
N ILE A 410 2.28 10.53 17.05
CA ILE A 410 2.34 12.00 17.05
C ILE A 410 1.10 12.57 17.74
N LYS A 411 -0.10 12.14 17.35
CA LYS A 411 -1.37 12.62 17.90
C LYS A 411 -1.45 12.46 19.42
N TYR A 412 -1.00 11.33 19.96
CA TYR A 412 -1.00 11.11 21.41
C TYR A 412 0.16 11.77 22.14
N SER A 413 1.24 12.15 21.44
CA SER A 413 2.38 12.86 22.06
C SER A 413 2.18 14.38 22.12
N THR A 414 1.16 14.92 21.44
CA THR A 414 0.77 16.33 21.46
C THR A 414 -0.44 16.60 22.36
N ALA A 415 -1.09 15.55 22.87
CA ALA A 415 -2.27 15.63 23.73
C ALA A 415 -1.94 15.56 25.23
N ASP A 416 -0.68 15.26 25.55
CA ASP A 416 -0.04 15.38 26.87
C ASP A 416 0.91 16.59 26.82
#